data_AF-A0A165ZJ63-F1
#
_entry.id   AF-A0A165ZJ63-F1
#
_cell.length_a   1.000
_cell.length_b   1.000
_cell.length_c   1.000
_cell.angle_alpha   90.00
_cell.angle_beta   90.00
_cell.angle_gamma   90.00
#
_symmetry.space_group_name_H-M   'P 1'
#
loop_
_entity.id
_entity.type
_entity.pdbx_description
1 polymer ?
#
loop_
_entity_poly.entity_id
_entity_poly.type
_entity_poly.pdbx_seq_one_letter_code
_entity_poly.pdbx_strand_id
1 'polypeptide(L)'
;MKITEKIEQANKEGRVWWSFEYFPPRTAQGLQNLLDRIERMRALGPEFIDITWNAGGRTSDLTSELVKTCQSLIGIETCMHLTCTNMPKEKVDNALRDAKAHGCRNILALRGDPPAGKEEWESVEGGFEHGIDLVKHIRKNYGDYFDIAVAGFPQTQTLPPAERDLEMKYLKEKIDAGVNFIFTQMFYDVDMFIDWVKAVRAAGITVPIVPGINPIQTWNGFMRATSLAKTIIPPKFLQALEPHKNNDEKVREIGTKMVADICRRIIAEDVGIRGLHFYTMNLEKGTKMLLEELEFVARVQTIKPLPWRQCLTPTRRTETIRPIFWANRTKSYISRTENWDEYPNGRFGDSRSPAYGELDGYGVWLKQSKEEAHALWGHPTSYAQIARLFSKFCTKEISALPWSDEPPSAEMSVISSQLGRMNELGFLTINSQPAVNGVRSDHPVHGWGPSKGYVYQKAYLEFFASPALLSTLLPYISRDSNITYYAINKHGDLRTNSHSEGPNAVTWGVFPGKEIIQPTIVEAISFMAWKDEAFELGMQWANLYESGSASRSLITDMMENYFLVNVVHNDFQDTEAIFRPFWAVAAEAGLEQPEIQRLSNGVRQLEVASVA
;
A
#
# COMPACT_ATOMS: atom_id res chain seq x y z
N MET A 1 15.13 3.06 0.53
CA MET A 1 16.03 2.86 -0.63
C MET A 1 16.34 4.22 -1.22
N LYS A 2 17.55 4.43 -1.73
CA LYS A 2 17.90 5.69 -2.37
C LYS A 2 17.21 5.80 -3.73
N ILE A 3 16.71 6.98 -4.08
CA ILE A 3 16.06 7.20 -5.38
C ILE A 3 17.05 6.98 -6.52
N THR A 4 18.32 7.38 -6.39
CA THR A 4 19.33 7.13 -7.42
C THR A 4 19.54 5.65 -7.71
N GLU A 5 19.48 4.78 -6.70
CA GLU A 5 19.53 3.31 -6.88
C GLU A 5 18.33 2.81 -7.71
N LYS A 6 17.13 3.33 -7.44
CA LYS A 6 15.92 3.01 -8.21
C LYS A 6 16.01 3.49 -9.65
N ILE A 7 16.53 4.69 -9.87
CA ILE A 7 16.76 5.26 -11.21
C ILE A 7 17.77 4.40 -11.98
N GLU A 8 18.89 4.04 -11.35
CA GLU A 8 19.92 3.20 -11.97
C GLU A 8 19.36 1.82 -12.33
N GLN A 9 18.59 1.21 -11.43
CA GLN A 9 17.92 -0.07 -11.70
C GLN A 9 16.95 0.04 -12.88
N ALA A 10 16.15 1.11 -12.94
CA ALA A 10 15.23 1.33 -14.05
C ALA A 10 15.97 1.51 -15.40
N ASN A 11 17.10 2.22 -15.37
CA ASN A 11 17.94 2.40 -16.55
C ASN A 11 18.55 1.08 -17.02
N LYS A 12 19.06 0.24 -16.11
CA LYS A 12 19.56 -1.11 -16.43
C LYS A 12 18.50 -2.00 -17.06
N GLU A 13 17.25 -1.86 -16.63
CA GLU A 13 16.10 -2.60 -17.17
C GLU A 13 15.53 -1.96 -18.45
N GLY A 14 16.06 -0.82 -18.90
CA GLY A 14 15.56 -0.08 -20.06
C GLY A 14 14.11 0.40 -19.91
N ARG A 15 13.62 0.57 -18.69
CA ARG A 15 12.19 0.83 -18.44
C ARG A 15 11.88 2.29 -18.17
N VAL A 16 10.65 2.67 -18.50
CA VAL A 16 10.04 3.92 -18.03
C VAL A 16 9.58 3.75 -16.59
N TRP A 17 9.67 4.82 -15.81
CA TRP A 17 9.25 4.87 -14.42
C TRP A 17 8.63 6.21 -14.07
N TRP A 18 7.90 6.27 -12.96
CA TRP A 18 7.26 7.50 -12.52
C TRP A 18 7.19 7.62 -11.01
N SER A 19 6.90 8.83 -10.53
CA SER A 19 6.66 9.15 -9.13
C SER A 19 5.57 10.19 -8.98
N PHE A 20 5.07 10.37 -7.76
CA PHE A 20 3.95 11.27 -7.46
C PHE A 20 4.29 12.25 -6.34
N GLU A 21 3.89 13.51 -6.49
CA GLU A 21 3.96 14.50 -5.41
C GLU A 21 2.62 14.68 -4.71
N TYR A 22 2.64 14.78 -3.38
CA TYR A 22 1.51 15.11 -2.53
C TYR A 22 1.86 16.24 -1.56
N PHE A 23 0.83 16.95 -1.08
CA PHE A 23 1.01 17.99 -0.06
C PHE A 23 0.17 17.73 1.19
N PRO A 24 0.66 18.11 2.39
CA PRO A 24 -0.09 17.96 3.63
C PRO A 24 -1.44 18.70 3.58
N PRO A 25 -2.57 18.03 3.84
CA PRO A 25 -3.89 18.66 3.87
C PRO A 25 -4.08 19.51 5.13
N ARG A 26 -5.06 20.41 5.11
CA ARG A 26 -5.33 21.34 6.22
C ARG A 26 -6.26 20.78 7.30
N THR A 27 -6.92 19.64 7.05
CA THR A 27 -7.92 19.06 7.95
C THR A 27 -7.66 17.57 8.19
N ALA A 28 -8.09 17.05 9.34
CA ALA A 28 -7.98 15.62 9.67
C ALA A 28 -8.72 14.72 8.67
N GLN A 29 -9.92 15.12 8.23
CA GLN A 29 -10.63 14.41 7.17
C GLN A 29 -9.84 14.43 5.85
N GLY A 30 -9.19 15.55 5.53
CA GLY A 30 -8.32 15.67 4.37
C GLY A 30 -7.11 14.73 4.45
N LEU A 31 -6.56 14.53 5.65
CA LEU A 31 -5.46 13.61 5.92
C LEU A 31 -5.88 12.16 5.65
N GLN A 32 -7.01 11.72 6.22
CA GLN A 32 -7.53 10.38 5.96
C GLN A 32 -7.79 10.15 4.47
N ASN A 33 -8.47 11.10 3.81
CA ASN A 33 -8.75 11.03 2.38
C ASN A 33 -7.46 10.98 1.52
N LEU A 34 -6.38 11.64 1.96
CA LEU A 34 -5.09 11.60 1.29
C LEU A 34 -4.41 10.24 1.49
N LEU A 35 -4.39 9.70 2.70
CA LEU A 35 -3.80 8.38 2.98
C LEU A 35 -4.47 7.29 2.14
N ASP A 36 -5.82 7.27 2.13
CA ASP A 36 -6.59 6.33 1.30
C ASP A 36 -6.26 6.50 -0.19
N ARG A 37 -5.99 7.74 -0.63
CA ARG A 37 -5.62 8.04 -2.02
C ARG A 37 -4.21 7.57 -2.34
N ILE A 38 -3.23 7.80 -1.46
CA ILE A 38 -1.86 7.31 -1.65
C ILE A 38 -1.89 5.77 -1.74
N GLU A 39 -2.72 5.11 -0.93
CA GLU A 39 -2.90 3.66 -0.97
C GLU A 39 -3.45 3.17 -2.32
N ARG A 40 -4.50 3.81 -2.86
CA ARG A 40 -5.00 3.49 -4.20
C ARG A 40 -3.99 3.81 -5.30
N MET A 41 -3.32 4.96 -5.21
CA MET A 41 -2.35 5.40 -6.22
C MET A 41 -1.04 4.61 -6.17
N ARG A 42 -0.69 3.96 -5.05
CA ARG A 42 0.41 2.97 -5.00
C ARG A 42 0.17 1.82 -5.99
N ALA A 43 -1.09 1.43 -6.22
CA ALA A 43 -1.43 0.43 -7.22
C ALA A 43 -1.17 0.89 -8.67
N LEU A 44 -0.97 2.19 -8.88
CA LEU A 44 -0.52 2.75 -10.16
C LEU A 44 1.00 2.64 -10.35
N GLY A 45 1.72 1.94 -9.47
CA GLY A 45 3.14 1.57 -9.66
C GLY A 45 4.22 2.67 -9.60
N PRO A 46 4.06 3.78 -8.87
CA PRO A 46 5.14 4.75 -8.72
C PRO A 46 6.37 4.12 -8.03
N GLU A 47 7.57 4.57 -8.40
CA GLU A 47 8.82 4.13 -7.76
C GLU A 47 8.99 4.71 -6.36
N PHE A 48 8.50 5.92 -6.16
CA PHE A 48 8.53 6.68 -4.92
C PHE A 48 7.44 7.76 -4.96
N ILE A 49 7.19 8.38 -3.81
CA ILE A 49 6.35 9.57 -3.69
C ILE A 49 7.13 10.69 -3.01
N ASP A 50 6.73 11.93 -3.29
CA ASP A 50 7.28 13.12 -2.66
C ASP A 50 6.21 13.77 -1.80
N ILE A 51 6.61 14.28 -0.64
CA ILE A 51 5.71 14.94 0.30
C ILE A 51 6.24 16.35 0.54
N THR A 52 5.44 17.34 0.16
CA THR A 52 5.85 18.74 0.23
C THR A 52 5.95 19.26 1.65
N TRP A 53 6.79 20.28 1.81
CA TRP A 53 7.02 20.99 3.06
C TRP A 53 6.72 22.46 2.85
N ASN A 54 5.72 22.99 3.57
CA ASN A 54 5.37 24.40 3.46
C ASN A 54 6.48 25.31 4.00
N ALA A 55 6.70 26.43 3.31
CA ALA A 55 7.62 27.48 3.75
C ALA A 55 7.35 27.92 5.20
N GLY A 56 8.40 28.02 6.01
CA GLY A 56 8.32 28.33 7.45
C GLY A 56 7.88 27.16 8.34
N GLY A 57 7.69 25.96 7.78
CA GLY A 57 7.47 24.74 8.56
C GLY A 57 6.15 24.69 9.33
N ARG A 58 5.12 25.46 8.96
CA ARG A 58 3.81 25.45 9.66
C ARG A 58 3.13 24.08 9.67
N THR A 59 3.41 23.24 8.68
CA THR A 59 2.91 21.85 8.57
C THR A 59 4.05 20.84 8.55
N SER A 60 5.19 21.17 9.17
CA SER A 60 6.36 20.29 9.27
C SER A 60 6.03 18.94 9.85
N ASP A 61 5.28 18.95 10.94
CA ASP A 61 5.04 17.76 11.76
C ASP A 61 4.14 16.79 10.99
N LEU A 62 3.17 17.33 10.25
CA LEU A 62 2.31 16.58 9.36
C LEU A 62 3.08 15.98 8.17
N THR A 63 4.12 16.66 7.67
CA THR A 63 4.98 16.13 6.62
C THR A 63 5.77 14.93 7.14
N SER A 64 6.38 15.05 8.32
CA SER A 64 7.10 13.96 8.98
C SER A 64 6.19 12.77 9.29
N GLU A 65 4.96 13.03 9.77
CA GLU A 65 3.95 12.00 10.05
C GLU A 65 3.51 11.25 8.78
N LEU A 66 3.28 11.98 7.68
CA LEU A 66 2.97 11.39 6.38
C LEU A 66 4.12 10.53 5.87
N VAL A 67 5.36 11.01 5.97
CA VAL A 67 6.55 10.24 5.60
C VAL A 67 6.65 8.95 6.42
N LYS A 68 6.49 9.06 7.75
CA LYS A 68 6.46 7.90 8.65
C LYS A 68 5.40 6.89 8.22
N THR A 69 4.17 7.35 8.03
CA THR A 69 3.01 6.50 7.68
C THR A 69 3.20 5.82 6.32
N CYS A 70 3.74 6.55 5.34
CA CYS A 70 3.97 6.01 4.00
C CYS A 70 5.07 4.94 4.01
N GLN A 71 6.15 5.15 4.77
CA GLN A 71 7.23 4.17 4.92
C GLN A 71 6.78 2.94 5.74
N SER A 72 6.06 3.14 6.85
CA SER A 72 5.73 2.05 7.78
C SER A 72 4.50 1.23 7.39
N LEU A 73 3.41 1.88 6.97
CA LEU A 73 2.12 1.22 6.74
C LEU A 73 1.80 1.02 5.26
N ILE A 74 2.05 2.04 4.43
CA ILE A 74 1.73 1.96 2.99
C ILE A 74 2.82 1.18 2.24
N GLY A 75 4.06 1.23 2.72
CA GLY A 75 5.18 0.52 2.13
C GLY A 75 5.59 1.11 0.79
N ILE A 76 5.75 2.44 0.74
CA ILE A 76 6.20 3.17 -0.44
C ILE A 76 7.35 4.13 -0.09
N GLU A 77 8.37 4.15 -0.95
CA GLU A 77 9.53 5.02 -0.75
C GLU A 77 9.12 6.49 -0.80
N THR A 78 9.63 7.28 0.14
CA THR A 78 9.32 8.70 0.24
C THR A 78 10.55 9.57 -0.02
N CYS A 79 10.33 10.70 -0.68
CA CYS A 79 11.21 11.86 -0.68
C CYS A 79 10.55 12.99 0.12
N MET A 80 11.22 13.42 1.17
CA MET A 80 10.72 14.48 2.04
C MET A 80 11.25 15.82 1.55
N HIS A 81 10.36 16.75 1.22
CA HIS A 81 10.79 18.13 1.00
C HIS A 81 11.26 18.72 2.33
N LEU A 82 12.30 19.55 2.27
CA LEU A 82 12.78 20.26 3.44
C LEU A 82 13.28 21.64 3.01
N THR A 83 12.55 22.67 3.42
CA THR A 83 13.02 24.05 3.28
C THR A 83 13.99 24.37 4.42
N CYS A 84 14.88 25.34 4.27
CA CYS A 84 15.86 25.70 5.30
C CYS A 84 15.70 27.11 5.86
N THR A 85 14.85 27.94 5.25
CA THR A 85 14.61 29.31 5.71
C THR A 85 13.31 29.46 6.50
N ASN A 86 13.15 30.61 7.17
CA ASN A 86 11.99 30.98 7.99
C ASN A 86 11.74 30.05 9.20
N MET A 87 12.76 29.34 9.68
CA MET A 87 12.68 28.52 10.89
C MET A 87 14.05 28.34 11.58
N PRO A 88 14.08 28.02 12.88
CA PRO A 88 15.31 27.70 13.60
C PRO A 88 15.99 26.44 13.06
N LYS A 89 17.32 26.39 13.19
CA LYS A 89 18.14 25.25 12.76
C LYS A 89 17.73 23.94 13.46
N GLU A 90 17.29 23.98 14.72
CA GLU A 90 16.87 22.77 15.45
C GLU A 90 15.69 22.07 14.77
N LYS A 91 14.81 22.82 14.09
CA LYS A 91 13.65 22.25 13.40
C LYS A 91 14.08 21.39 12.21
N VAL A 92 15.10 21.85 11.46
CA VAL A 92 15.74 21.09 10.39
C VAL A 92 16.44 19.85 10.96
N ASP A 93 17.17 20.01 12.08
CA ASP A 93 17.89 18.91 12.73
C ASP A 93 16.95 17.80 13.23
N ASN A 94 15.81 18.17 13.82
CA ASN A 94 14.79 17.23 14.28
C ASN A 94 14.13 16.51 13.09
N ALA A 95 13.73 17.24 12.04
CA ALA A 95 13.12 16.63 10.86
C ALA A 95 14.03 15.60 10.17
N LEU A 96 15.34 15.90 10.06
CA LEU A 96 16.32 14.97 9.50
C LEU A 96 16.53 13.73 10.38
N ARG A 97 16.54 13.91 11.71
CA ARG A 97 16.66 12.80 12.66
C ARG A 97 15.45 11.87 12.56
N ASP A 98 14.25 12.44 12.53
CA ASP A 98 13.00 11.69 12.44
C ASP A 98 12.88 10.98 11.08
N ALA A 99 13.25 11.65 9.98
CA ALA A 99 13.30 11.04 8.66
C ALA A 99 14.23 9.81 8.65
N LYS A 100 15.44 9.94 9.21
CA LYS A 100 16.39 8.83 9.34
C LYS A 100 15.83 7.69 10.21
N ALA A 101 15.26 8.01 11.37
CA ALA A 101 14.70 7.03 12.29
C ALA A 101 13.61 6.17 11.64
N HIS A 102 12.77 6.77 10.79
CA HIS A 102 11.70 6.06 10.08
C HIS A 102 12.12 5.52 8.70
N GLY A 103 13.41 5.55 8.37
CA GLY A 103 13.97 4.91 7.18
C GLY A 103 13.86 5.70 5.89
N CYS A 104 13.39 6.95 5.94
CA CYS A 104 13.46 7.85 4.79
C CYS A 104 14.93 8.04 4.39
N ARG A 105 15.20 7.92 3.08
CA ARG A 105 16.54 8.02 2.49
C ARG A 105 16.66 9.19 1.52
N ASN A 106 15.61 9.96 1.31
CA ASN A 106 15.57 10.93 0.21
C ASN A 106 15.03 12.27 0.70
N ILE A 107 15.82 13.34 0.49
CA ILE A 107 15.48 14.70 0.90
C ILE A 107 15.54 15.61 -0.31
N LEU A 108 14.45 16.34 -0.59
CA LEU A 108 14.50 17.47 -1.52
C LEU A 108 14.86 18.74 -0.74
N ALA A 109 16.13 19.14 -0.85
CA ALA A 109 16.67 20.31 -0.16
C ALA A 109 16.29 21.61 -0.90
N LEU A 110 15.49 22.44 -0.23
CA LEU A 110 14.95 23.68 -0.78
C LEU A 110 15.36 24.85 0.11
N ARG A 111 15.45 26.04 -0.49
CA ARG A 111 15.57 27.27 0.31
C ARG A 111 14.28 27.51 1.11
N GLY A 112 13.17 27.59 0.39
CA GLY A 112 11.89 28.09 0.88
C GLY A 112 11.58 29.46 0.32
N ASP A 113 10.29 29.72 0.10
CA ASP A 113 9.79 31.02 -0.34
C ASP A 113 9.65 31.98 0.86
N PRO A 114 9.63 33.31 0.63
CA PRO A 114 9.29 34.28 1.66
C PRO A 114 7.93 33.96 2.33
N PRO A 115 7.73 34.33 3.60
CA PRO A 115 6.44 34.18 4.27
C PRO A 115 5.31 34.87 3.50
N ALA A 116 4.11 34.28 3.52
CA ALA A 116 2.94 34.84 2.85
C ALA A 116 2.70 36.30 3.26
N GLY A 117 2.66 37.21 2.29
CA GLY A 117 2.46 38.65 2.51
C GLY A 117 3.74 39.48 2.63
N LYS A 118 4.94 38.86 2.58
CA LYS A 118 6.22 39.55 2.41
C LYS A 118 6.79 39.25 1.03
N GLU A 119 7.25 40.27 0.32
CA GLU A 119 7.95 40.09 -0.97
C GLU A 119 9.43 39.76 -0.76
N GLU A 120 10.02 40.21 0.35
CA GLU A 120 11.42 40.00 0.68
C GLU A 120 11.62 38.92 1.75
N TRP A 121 12.70 38.16 1.56
CA TRP A 121 13.17 37.16 2.52
C TRP A 121 14.13 37.82 3.52
N GLU A 122 13.99 37.48 4.81
CA GLU A 122 14.88 37.92 5.89
C GLU A 122 15.58 36.70 6.52
N SER A 123 16.88 36.82 6.78
CA SER A 123 17.66 35.78 7.45
C SER A 123 17.25 35.63 8.92
N VAL A 124 17.11 34.39 9.37
CA VAL A 124 16.96 34.08 10.80
C VAL A 124 18.36 33.97 11.41
N GLU A 125 18.61 34.62 12.54
CA GLU A 125 19.90 34.55 13.24
C GLU A 125 20.27 33.08 13.55
N GLY A 126 21.46 32.64 13.12
CA GLY A 126 21.91 31.25 13.24
C GLY A 126 21.21 30.23 12.33
N GLY A 127 20.33 30.68 11.43
CA GLY A 127 19.63 29.87 10.43
C GLY A 127 20.40 29.70 9.11
N PHE A 128 19.74 29.10 8.12
CA PHE A 128 20.28 28.93 6.77
C PHE A 128 19.86 30.08 5.84
N GLU A 129 20.68 30.41 4.85
CA GLU A 129 20.37 31.48 3.88
C GLU A 129 19.99 30.93 2.51
N HIS A 130 20.65 29.84 2.10
CA HIS A 130 20.53 29.26 0.78
C HIS A 130 20.30 27.76 0.85
N GLY A 131 19.64 27.20 -0.18
CA GLY A 131 19.43 25.75 -0.26
C GLY A 131 20.73 24.94 -0.24
N ILE A 132 21.84 25.51 -0.74
CA ILE A 132 23.17 24.86 -0.67
C ILE A 132 23.66 24.66 0.77
N ASP A 133 23.27 25.52 1.70
CA ASP A 133 23.66 25.40 3.11
C ASP A 133 23.01 24.17 3.74
N LEU A 134 21.75 23.90 3.37
CA LEU A 134 21.07 22.68 3.77
C LEU A 134 21.74 21.42 3.19
N VAL A 135 22.15 21.46 1.91
CA VAL A 135 22.91 20.35 1.29
C VAL A 135 24.19 20.07 2.08
N LYS A 136 25.01 21.10 2.33
CA LYS A 136 26.27 21.00 3.09
C LYS A 136 26.01 20.49 4.52
N HIS A 137 24.95 20.96 5.15
CA HIS A 137 24.55 20.55 6.49
C HIS A 137 24.15 19.07 6.56
N ILE A 138 23.34 18.60 5.61
CA ILE A 138 22.96 17.19 5.54
C ILE A 138 24.20 16.32 5.32
N ARG A 139 25.08 16.70 4.37
CA ARG A 139 26.31 15.96 4.09
C ARG A 139 27.25 15.90 5.29
N LYS A 140 27.41 17.02 6.00
CA LYS A 140 28.26 17.09 7.20
C LYS A 140 27.78 16.15 8.32
N ASN A 141 26.47 16.08 8.57
CA ASN A 141 25.93 15.37 9.73
C ASN A 141 25.49 13.93 9.44
N TYR A 142 25.18 13.62 8.18
CA TYR A 142 24.61 12.32 7.78
C TYR A 142 25.43 11.61 6.70
N GLY A 143 26.50 12.22 6.18
CA GLY A 143 27.34 11.65 5.14
C GLY A 143 26.52 11.28 3.91
N ASP A 144 26.67 10.03 3.47
CA ASP A 144 25.96 9.47 2.32
C ASP A 144 24.65 8.74 2.69
N TYR A 145 24.13 8.92 3.92
CA TYR A 145 22.88 8.26 4.31
C TYR A 145 21.68 8.66 3.43
N PHE A 146 21.58 9.97 3.13
CA PHE A 146 20.51 10.54 2.32
C PHE A 146 20.94 10.74 0.87
N ASP A 147 20.09 10.35 -0.07
CA ASP A 147 20.03 10.99 -1.36
C ASP A 147 19.44 12.39 -1.21
N ILE A 148 20.10 13.38 -1.79
CA ILE A 148 19.70 14.77 -1.77
C ILE A 148 19.30 15.19 -3.18
N ALA A 149 18.10 15.70 -3.33
CA ALA A 149 17.64 16.38 -4.53
C ALA A 149 17.65 17.90 -4.34
N VAL A 150 17.71 18.62 -5.47
CA VAL A 150 17.42 20.06 -5.52
C VAL A 150 16.48 20.37 -6.67
N ALA A 151 15.82 21.53 -6.59
CA ALA A 151 15.00 22.04 -7.67
C ALA A 151 15.86 22.61 -8.82
N GLY A 152 15.48 22.27 -10.05
CA GLY A 152 15.94 22.86 -11.30
C GLY A 152 14.82 23.63 -11.99
N PHE A 153 15.16 24.67 -12.72
CA PHE A 153 14.19 25.58 -13.32
C PHE A 153 14.44 25.70 -14.83
N PRO A 154 13.80 24.88 -15.68
CA PRO A 154 14.05 24.87 -17.12
C PRO A 154 13.83 26.23 -17.80
N GLN A 155 12.90 27.04 -17.28
CA GLN A 155 12.63 28.39 -17.79
C GLN A 155 13.77 29.38 -17.61
N THR A 156 14.79 29.08 -16.79
CA THR A 156 16.01 29.89 -16.75
C THR A 156 16.71 29.96 -18.10
N GLN A 157 16.44 29.02 -19.01
CA GLN A 157 16.94 29.01 -20.37
C GLN A 157 16.46 30.23 -21.20
N THR A 158 15.35 30.85 -20.82
CA THR A 158 14.81 32.05 -21.50
C THR A 158 15.34 33.36 -20.93
N LEU A 159 16.17 33.31 -19.88
CA LEU A 159 16.79 34.51 -19.29
C LEU A 159 17.87 35.10 -20.20
N PRO A 160 18.23 36.39 -20.00
CA PRO A 160 19.40 36.97 -20.64
C PRO A 160 20.65 36.10 -20.39
N PRO A 161 21.61 36.02 -21.34
CA PRO A 161 22.74 35.10 -21.25
C PRO A 161 23.52 35.17 -19.92
N ALA A 162 23.80 36.37 -19.41
CA ALA A 162 24.54 36.55 -18.16
C ALA A 162 23.80 35.98 -16.94
N GLU A 163 22.48 36.16 -16.87
CA GLU A 163 21.65 35.63 -15.78
C GLU A 163 21.48 34.12 -15.89
N ARG A 164 21.25 33.61 -17.10
CA ARG A 164 21.18 32.17 -17.38
C ARG A 164 22.47 31.45 -16.98
N ASP A 165 23.63 32.01 -17.35
CA ASP A 165 24.93 31.44 -17.04
C ASP A 165 25.21 31.46 -15.53
N LEU A 166 24.70 32.49 -14.83
CA LEU A 166 24.76 32.58 -13.36
C LEU A 166 23.88 31.53 -12.66
N GLU A 167 22.64 31.33 -13.12
CA GLU A 167 21.75 30.27 -12.63
C GLU A 167 22.37 28.88 -12.82
N MET A 168 23.00 28.63 -13.96
CA MET A 168 23.72 27.39 -14.23
C MET A 168 24.91 27.20 -13.28
N LYS A 169 25.67 28.27 -13.00
CA LYS A 169 26.76 28.25 -12.01
C LYS A 169 26.23 27.87 -10.62
N TYR A 170 25.14 28.48 -10.15
CA TYR A 170 24.57 28.15 -8.84
C TYR A 170 24.02 26.73 -8.78
N LEU A 171 23.43 26.23 -9.86
CA LEU A 171 23.03 24.83 -9.95
C LEU A 171 24.26 23.92 -9.81
N LYS A 172 25.33 24.19 -10.58
CA LYS A 172 26.58 23.42 -10.51
C LYS A 172 27.20 23.41 -9.11
N GLU A 173 27.24 24.57 -8.44
CA GLU A 173 27.75 24.67 -7.06
C GLU A 173 26.93 23.83 -6.07
N LYS A 174 25.60 23.78 -6.21
CA LYS A 174 24.75 22.89 -5.41
C LYS A 174 25.07 21.42 -5.70
N ILE A 175 25.25 21.05 -6.97
CA ILE A 175 25.63 19.68 -7.35
C ILE A 175 26.97 19.30 -6.71
N ASP A 176 27.97 20.16 -6.81
CA ASP A 176 29.30 19.93 -6.27
C ASP A 176 29.31 19.85 -4.73
N ALA A 177 28.35 20.49 -4.06
CA ALA A 177 28.16 20.35 -2.62
C ALA A 177 27.60 18.98 -2.19
N GLY A 178 27.19 18.13 -3.15
CA GLY A 178 26.83 16.74 -2.91
C GLY A 178 25.37 16.39 -3.19
N VAL A 179 24.72 17.02 -4.18
CA VAL A 179 23.37 16.64 -4.63
C VAL A 179 23.45 15.40 -5.53
N ASN A 180 22.48 14.49 -5.43
CA ASN A 180 22.44 13.23 -6.15
C ASN A 180 21.56 13.27 -7.41
N PHE A 181 20.53 14.11 -7.45
CA PHE A 181 19.63 14.26 -8.61
C PHE A 181 18.86 15.59 -8.57
N ILE A 182 18.18 15.92 -9.67
CA ILE A 182 17.44 17.19 -9.82
C ILE A 182 15.97 16.89 -10.09
N PHE A 183 15.06 17.53 -9.37
CA PHE A 183 13.66 17.66 -9.79
C PHE A 183 13.48 18.98 -10.52
N THR A 184 12.81 18.98 -11.68
CA THR A 184 12.49 20.25 -12.33
C THR A 184 11.15 20.80 -11.88
N GLN A 185 11.03 22.12 -11.82
CA GLN A 185 9.72 22.79 -11.82
C GLN A 185 8.90 22.37 -13.06
N MET A 186 7.57 22.46 -12.97
CA MET A 186 6.68 22.18 -14.09
C MET A 186 6.91 23.12 -15.29
N PHE A 187 6.70 22.58 -16.48
CA PHE A 187 6.81 23.29 -17.75
C PHE A 187 5.80 22.74 -18.77
N TYR A 188 5.50 23.54 -19.80
CA TYR A 188 4.64 23.13 -20.92
C TYR A 188 5.33 23.30 -22.28
N ASP A 189 6.51 23.95 -22.30
CA ASP A 189 7.40 24.03 -23.45
C ASP A 189 8.48 22.94 -23.32
N VAL A 190 8.35 21.90 -24.14
CA VAL A 190 9.26 20.76 -24.15
C VAL A 190 10.58 21.07 -24.87
N ASP A 191 10.59 21.96 -25.86
CA ASP A 191 11.81 22.35 -26.57
C ASP A 191 12.76 23.10 -25.62
N MET A 192 12.21 24.08 -24.90
CA MET A 192 12.92 24.79 -23.83
C MET A 192 13.48 23.83 -22.77
N PHE A 193 12.71 22.82 -22.37
CA PHE A 193 13.19 21.81 -21.42
C PHE A 193 14.37 21.00 -21.96
N ILE A 194 14.27 20.51 -23.20
CA ILE A 194 15.34 19.72 -23.83
C ILE A 194 16.62 20.56 -23.98
N ASP A 195 16.50 21.83 -24.36
CA ASP A 195 17.63 22.75 -24.46
C ASP A 195 18.27 23.04 -23.09
N TRP A 196 17.45 23.19 -22.05
CA TRP A 196 17.94 23.30 -20.67
C TRP A 196 18.70 22.04 -20.25
N VAL A 197 18.20 20.84 -20.54
CA VAL A 197 18.91 19.58 -20.25
C VAL A 197 20.27 19.55 -20.95
N LYS A 198 20.33 19.92 -22.24
CA LYS A 198 21.61 20.00 -22.98
C LYS A 198 22.58 20.99 -22.33
N ALA A 199 22.10 22.15 -21.88
CA ALA A 199 22.92 23.14 -21.17
C ALA A 199 23.44 22.59 -19.82
N VAL A 200 22.60 21.90 -19.05
CA VAL A 200 22.99 21.22 -17.80
C VAL A 200 24.09 20.19 -18.06
N ARG A 201 23.97 19.37 -19.12
CA ARG A 201 25.01 18.41 -19.51
C ARG A 201 26.30 19.10 -19.98
N ALA A 202 26.20 20.17 -20.75
CA ALA A 202 27.35 20.96 -21.20
C ALA A 202 28.13 21.61 -20.02
N ALA A 203 27.44 21.94 -18.93
CA ALA A 203 28.05 22.41 -17.68
C ALA A 203 28.73 21.30 -16.86
N GLY A 204 28.77 20.06 -17.36
CA GLY A 204 29.40 18.91 -16.69
C GLY A 204 28.55 18.27 -15.59
N ILE A 205 27.26 18.60 -15.49
CA ILE A 205 26.36 18.00 -14.50
C ILE A 205 25.85 16.66 -15.03
N THR A 206 26.21 15.56 -14.37
CA THR A 206 25.88 14.19 -14.79
C THR A 206 24.80 13.51 -13.95
N VAL A 207 24.38 14.13 -12.85
CA VAL A 207 23.32 13.57 -12.00
C VAL A 207 21.99 13.41 -12.76
N PRO A 208 21.12 12.47 -12.36
CA PRO A 208 19.81 12.30 -12.98
C PRO A 208 18.97 13.58 -12.91
N ILE A 209 18.20 13.83 -13.97
CA ILE A 209 17.21 14.91 -14.06
C ILE A 209 15.85 14.25 -14.14
N VAL A 210 14.95 14.64 -13.24
CA VAL A 210 13.59 14.13 -13.15
C VAL A 210 12.62 15.27 -13.49
N PRO A 211 12.00 15.26 -14.68
CA PRO A 211 11.08 16.30 -15.11
C PRO A 211 9.80 16.30 -14.29
N GLY A 212 9.42 17.47 -13.78
CA GLY A 212 8.14 17.72 -13.15
C GLY A 212 7.02 17.93 -14.17
N ILE A 213 6.00 17.07 -14.14
CA ILE A 213 4.86 17.05 -15.06
C ILE A 213 3.59 17.35 -14.26
N ASN A 214 2.84 18.38 -14.65
CA ASN A 214 1.57 18.73 -14.01
C ASN A 214 0.38 18.39 -14.94
N PRO A 215 -0.37 17.31 -14.67
CA PRO A 215 -1.59 16.98 -15.42
C PRO A 215 -2.62 18.11 -15.34
N ILE A 216 -3.17 18.52 -16.48
CA ILE A 216 -4.18 19.58 -16.55
C ILE A 216 -5.56 18.99 -16.17
N GLN A 217 -6.10 19.40 -15.02
CA GLN A 217 -7.33 18.81 -14.47
C GLN A 217 -8.58 19.68 -14.58
N THR A 218 -8.40 20.99 -14.45
CA THR A 218 -9.42 22.03 -14.53
C THR A 218 -8.79 23.30 -15.07
N TRP A 219 -9.58 24.18 -15.70
CA TRP A 219 -9.06 25.43 -16.26
C TRP A 219 -8.52 26.35 -15.16
N ASN A 220 -9.32 26.57 -14.12
CA ASN A 220 -8.94 27.45 -13.01
C ASN A 220 -7.73 26.91 -12.23
N GLY A 221 -7.66 25.58 -12.06
CA GLY A 221 -6.52 24.92 -11.43
C GLY A 221 -5.23 25.11 -12.23
N PHE A 222 -5.32 24.93 -13.55
CA PHE A 222 -4.21 25.14 -14.47
C PHE A 222 -3.70 26.58 -14.44
N MET A 223 -4.58 27.57 -14.61
CA MET A 223 -4.22 28.99 -14.60
C MET A 223 -3.62 29.44 -13.25
N ARG A 224 -4.16 28.94 -12.14
CA ARG A 224 -3.62 29.25 -10.80
C ARG A 224 -2.24 28.64 -10.60
N ALA A 225 -2.04 27.38 -10.98
CA ALA A 225 -0.77 26.69 -10.81
C ALA A 225 0.35 27.36 -11.62
N THR A 226 0.08 27.66 -12.90
CA THR A 226 1.05 28.34 -13.78
C THR A 226 1.31 29.78 -13.35
N SER A 227 0.31 30.51 -12.86
CA SER A 227 0.51 31.86 -12.31
C SER A 227 1.40 31.84 -11.06
N LEU A 228 1.15 30.93 -10.11
CA LEU A 228 1.94 30.82 -8.88
C LEU A 228 3.41 30.48 -9.18
N ALA A 229 3.64 29.53 -10.09
CA ALA A 229 4.98 29.11 -10.49
C ALA A 229 5.62 30.02 -11.55
N LYS A 230 4.90 31.07 -12.00
CA LYS A 230 5.29 31.96 -13.12
C LYS A 230 5.67 31.18 -14.39
N THR A 231 5.00 30.05 -14.62
CA THR A 231 5.27 29.14 -15.72
C THR A 231 4.80 29.74 -17.05
N ILE A 232 5.68 29.81 -18.05
CA ILE A 232 5.32 30.19 -19.42
C ILE A 232 4.42 29.12 -20.04
N ILE A 233 3.24 29.53 -20.53
CA ILE A 233 2.28 28.67 -21.21
C ILE A 233 2.42 28.87 -22.73
N PRO A 234 2.77 27.83 -23.51
CA PRO A 234 2.81 27.95 -24.96
C PRO A 234 1.43 28.31 -25.52
N PRO A 235 1.33 29.20 -26.53
CA PRO A 235 0.04 29.67 -27.06
C PRO A 235 -0.92 28.54 -27.48
N LYS A 236 -0.39 27.43 -28.00
CA LYS A 236 -1.17 26.24 -28.38
C LYS A 236 -2.02 25.68 -27.23
N PHE A 237 -1.54 25.75 -25.99
CA PHE A 237 -2.30 25.29 -24.81
C PHE A 237 -3.51 26.18 -24.54
N LEU A 238 -3.33 27.50 -24.57
CA LEU A 238 -4.42 28.45 -24.36
C LEU A 238 -5.46 28.33 -25.48
N GLN A 239 -5.01 28.28 -26.74
CA GLN A 239 -5.89 28.13 -27.90
C GLN A 239 -6.75 26.85 -27.84
N ALA A 240 -6.20 25.74 -27.34
CA ALA A 240 -6.92 24.48 -27.23
C ALA A 240 -7.86 24.41 -26.02
N LEU A 241 -7.49 25.03 -24.89
CA LEU A 241 -8.18 24.85 -23.60
C LEU A 241 -9.17 25.97 -23.29
N GLU A 242 -8.87 27.22 -23.65
CA GLU A 242 -9.70 28.38 -23.32
C GLU A 242 -11.14 28.30 -23.86
N PRO A 243 -11.39 27.79 -25.09
CA PRO A 243 -12.75 27.58 -25.58
C PRO A 243 -13.60 26.68 -24.68
N HIS A 244 -12.96 25.84 -23.88
CA HIS A 244 -13.59 24.88 -22.97
C HIS A 244 -13.46 25.26 -21.49
N LYS A 245 -13.07 26.50 -21.15
CA LYS A 245 -12.77 26.92 -19.77
C LYS A 245 -13.87 26.69 -18.72
N ASN A 246 -15.12 26.54 -19.15
CA ASN A 246 -16.27 26.24 -18.29
C ASN A 246 -16.68 24.76 -18.29
N ASN A 247 -15.90 23.88 -18.94
CA ASN A 247 -16.11 22.43 -19.00
C ASN A 247 -14.83 21.70 -18.59
N ASP A 248 -14.70 21.46 -17.28
CA ASP A 248 -13.53 20.81 -16.70
C ASP A 248 -13.29 19.38 -17.21
N GLU A 249 -14.33 18.67 -17.63
CA GLU A 249 -14.17 17.36 -18.25
C GLU A 249 -13.46 17.47 -19.60
N LYS A 250 -13.90 18.39 -20.45
CA LYS A 250 -13.27 18.60 -21.76
C LYS A 250 -11.86 19.18 -21.65
N VAL A 251 -11.65 20.10 -20.73
CA VAL A 251 -10.30 20.63 -20.41
C VAL A 251 -9.37 19.51 -19.99
N ARG A 252 -9.83 18.58 -19.14
CA ARG A 252 -9.03 17.44 -18.70
C ARG A 252 -8.73 16.47 -19.84
N GLU A 253 -9.70 16.16 -20.69
CA GLU A 253 -9.51 15.28 -21.85
C GLU A 253 -8.44 15.83 -22.81
N ILE A 254 -8.57 17.10 -23.21
CA ILE A 254 -7.64 17.76 -24.12
C ILE A 254 -6.27 17.92 -23.44
N GLY A 255 -6.26 18.41 -22.20
CA GLY A 255 -5.04 18.63 -21.43
C GLY A 255 -4.25 17.35 -21.21
N THR A 256 -4.92 16.21 -20.98
CA THR A 256 -4.26 14.91 -20.84
C THR A 256 -3.49 14.54 -22.10
N LYS A 257 -4.11 14.67 -23.29
CA LYS A 257 -3.45 14.38 -24.58
C LYS A 257 -2.24 15.30 -24.81
N MET A 258 -2.40 16.60 -24.56
CA MET A 258 -1.31 17.58 -24.75
C MET A 258 -0.13 17.34 -23.80
N VAL A 259 -0.40 16.96 -22.55
CA VAL A 259 0.66 16.62 -21.58
C VAL A 259 1.29 15.27 -21.92
N ALA A 260 0.51 14.29 -22.40
CA ALA A 260 1.03 13.01 -22.87
C ALA A 260 2.02 13.20 -24.03
N ASP A 261 1.75 14.11 -24.97
CA ASP A 261 2.67 14.42 -26.06
C ASP A 261 4.01 14.99 -25.57
N ILE A 262 3.99 15.81 -24.51
CA ILE A 262 5.21 16.28 -23.85
C ILE A 262 5.98 15.08 -23.27
N CYS A 263 5.30 14.22 -22.51
CA CYS A 263 5.91 13.05 -21.88
C CYS A 263 6.53 12.08 -22.92
N ARG A 264 5.79 11.78 -24.00
CA ARG A 264 6.27 10.94 -25.12
C ARG A 264 7.53 11.53 -25.74
N ARG A 265 7.54 12.85 -25.98
CA ARG A 265 8.70 13.53 -26.55
C ARG A 265 9.91 13.49 -25.63
N ILE A 266 9.75 13.74 -24.33
CA ILE A 266 10.85 13.64 -23.35
C ILE A 266 11.49 12.24 -23.36
N ILE A 267 10.67 11.19 -23.42
CA ILE A 267 11.14 9.80 -23.40
C ILE A 267 11.80 9.39 -24.74
N ALA A 268 11.34 9.95 -25.86
CA ALA A 268 11.86 9.64 -27.18
C ALA A 268 13.20 10.35 -27.49
N GLU A 269 13.45 11.51 -26.90
CA GLU A 269 14.69 12.27 -27.08
C GLU A 269 15.89 11.59 -26.38
N ASP A 270 17.07 11.66 -26.99
CA ASP A 270 18.30 11.07 -26.45
C ASP A 270 18.96 11.99 -25.39
N VAL A 271 18.19 12.36 -24.38
CA VAL A 271 18.64 13.17 -23.23
C VAL A 271 18.82 12.35 -21.95
N GLY A 272 18.68 11.02 -22.06
CA GLY A 272 18.88 10.07 -20.96
C GLY A 272 17.79 10.11 -19.88
N ILE A 273 16.58 10.54 -20.22
CA ILE A 273 15.46 10.67 -19.28
C ILE A 273 14.42 9.57 -19.56
N ARG A 274 14.17 8.73 -18.55
CA ARG A 274 13.11 7.70 -18.58
C ARG A 274 12.17 7.76 -17.39
N GLY A 275 12.34 8.76 -16.53
CA GLY A 275 11.51 9.00 -15.36
C GLY A 275 10.65 10.24 -15.52
N LEU A 276 9.42 10.20 -15.04
CA LEU A 276 8.53 11.36 -14.97
C LEU A 276 7.99 11.55 -13.55
N HIS A 277 8.03 12.77 -13.04
CA HIS A 277 7.50 13.10 -11.72
C HIS A 277 6.18 13.86 -11.85
N PHE A 278 5.07 13.29 -11.36
CA PHE A 278 3.75 13.90 -11.54
C PHE A 278 3.30 14.69 -10.31
N TYR A 279 3.02 15.98 -10.51
CA TYR A 279 2.33 16.82 -9.53
C TYR A 279 0.86 16.45 -9.46
N THR A 280 0.47 15.62 -8.48
CA THR A 280 -0.90 15.08 -8.41
C THR A 280 -1.93 16.13 -8.00
N MET A 281 -1.48 17.21 -7.34
CA MET A 281 -2.33 18.18 -6.66
C MET A 281 -3.28 17.54 -5.65
N ASN A 282 -2.87 16.42 -5.02
CA ASN A 282 -3.71 15.55 -4.18
C ASN A 282 -4.97 15.05 -4.91
N LEU A 283 -4.92 14.86 -6.22
CA LEU A 283 -6.03 14.33 -7.02
C LEU A 283 -5.56 13.12 -7.82
N GLU A 284 -6.45 12.13 -7.93
CA GLU A 284 -6.14 10.83 -8.55
C GLU A 284 -6.43 10.82 -10.05
N LYS A 285 -7.56 11.42 -10.46
CA LYS A 285 -8.13 11.27 -11.80
C LYS A 285 -7.19 11.75 -12.91
N GLY A 286 -6.60 12.93 -12.78
CA GLY A 286 -5.71 13.50 -13.81
C GLY A 286 -4.47 12.65 -14.05
N THR A 287 -3.78 12.25 -12.97
CA THR A 287 -2.60 11.39 -13.05
C THR A 287 -2.93 10.03 -13.62
N LYS A 288 -4.03 9.40 -13.17
CA LYS A 288 -4.47 8.10 -13.67
C LYS A 288 -4.76 8.14 -15.17
N MET A 289 -5.55 9.12 -15.63
CA MET A 289 -5.85 9.30 -17.06
C MET A 289 -4.58 9.50 -17.90
N LEU A 290 -3.60 10.23 -17.38
CA LEU A 290 -2.34 10.44 -18.08
C LEU A 290 -1.49 9.17 -18.17
N LEU A 291 -1.44 8.35 -17.12
CA LEU A 291 -0.76 7.04 -17.17
C LEU A 291 -1.45 6.09 -18.15
N GLU A 292 -2.79 6.10 -18.19
CA GLU A 292 -3.58 5.32 -19.16
C GLU A 292 -3.31 5.77 -20.60
N GLU A 293 -3.31 7.08 -20.86
CA GLU A 293 -2.98 7.67 -22.17
C GLU A 293 -1.53 7.37 -22.63
N LEU A 294 -0.62 7.18 -21.68
CA LEU A 294 0.78 6.81 -21.94
C LEU A 294 1.00 5.29 -22.03
N GLU A 295 -0.04 4.49 -21.76
CA GLU A 295 0.05 3.02 -21.65
C GLU A 295 1.08 2.56 -20.59
N PHE A 296 1.23 3.34 -19.51
CA PHE A 296 2.15 3.03 -18.44
C PHE A 296 1.51 2.05 -17.46
N VAL A 297 1.91 0.79 -17.57
CA VAL A 297 1.38 -0.31 -16.75
C VAL A 297 2.29 -0.56 -15.56
N ALA A 298 1.71 -0.52 -14.37
CA ALA A 298 2.39 -0.85 -13.14
C ALA A 298 2.80 -2.34 -13.10
N ARG A 299 4.04 -2.61 -12.68
CA ARG A 299 4.54 -3.99 -12.58
C ARG A 299 4.07 -4.64 -11.27
N VAL A 300 3.69 -5.92 -11.35
CA VAL A 300 3.29 -6.71 -10.17
C VAL A 300 4.37 -6.69 -9.09
N GLN A 301 5.64 -6.83 -9.45
CA GLN A 301 6.76 -6.78 -8.50
C GLN A 301 6.91 -5.43 -7.75
N THR A 302 6.46 -4.33 -8.35
CA THR A 302 6.46 -3.00 -7.73
C THR A 302 5.26 -2.86 -6.79
N ILE A 303 4.09 -3.36 -7.20
CA ILE A 303 2.85 -3.26 -6.41
C ILE A 303 2.84 -4.27 -5.25
N LYS A 304 3.29 -5.51 -5.50
CA LYS A 304 3.21 -6.68 -4.61
C LYS A 304 4.54 -7.46 -4.65
N PRO A 305 5.62 -6.93 -4.03
CA PRO A 305 6.88 -7.69 -3.91
C PRO A 305 6.72 -8.95 -3.03
N LEU A 306 5.77 -8.91 -2.10
CA LEU A 306 5.29 -9.99 -1.24
C LEU A 306 3.75 -10.04 -1.33
N PRO A 307 3.09 -11.11 -0.88
CA PRO A 307 1.62 -11.17 -0.85
C PRO A 307 1.00 -10.16 0.13
N TRP A 308 1.81 -9.52 0.96
CA TRP A 308 1.44 -8.45 1.88
C TRP A 308 2.35 -7.22 1.72
N ARG A 309 1.95 -6.09 2.30
CA ARG A 309 2.69 -4.82 2.17
C ARG A 309 3.89 -4.80 3.09
N GLN A 310 5.07 -4.57 2.50
CA GLN A 310 6.32 -4.52 3.23
C GLN A 310 6.48 -3.17 3.94
N CYS A 311 6.90 -3.21 5.20
CA CYS A 311 7.30 -2.03 5.96
C CYS A 311 8.73 -1.62 5.55
N LEU A 312 8.95 -0.35 5.26
CA LEU A 312 10.23 0.15 4.77
C LEU A 312 11.11 0.74 5.89
N THR A 313 10.66 0.70 7.14
CA THR A 313 11.47 1.18 8.27
C THR A 313 12.75 0.34 8.44
N PRO A 314 13.85 0.91 8.96
CA PRO A 314 15.13 0.22 9.00
C PRO A 314 15.12 -1.08 9.79
N THR A 315 14.33 -1.13 10.86
CA THR A 315 14.18 -2.31 11.73
C THR A 315 13.41 -3.44 11.05
N ARG A 316 12.46 -3.13 10.14
CA ARG A 316 11.52 -4.10 9.56
C ARG A 316 11.71 -4.42 8.08
N ARG A 317 12.50 -3.65 7.34
CA ARG A 317 12.68 -3.82 5.89
C ARG A 317 13.16 -5.21 5.45
N THR A 318 13.71 -6.02 6.35
CA THR A 318 14.14 -7.40 6.10
C THR A 318 13.10 -8.44 6.47
N GLU A 319 11.97 -8.03 7.05
CA GLU A 319 10.85 -8.92 7.33
C GLU A 319 10.33 -9.49 6.00
N THR A 320 10.33 -10.82 5.90
CA THR A 320 9.85 -11.53 4.70
C THR A 320 8.80 -12.58 5.01
N ILE A 321 8.47 -12.82 6.28
CA ILE A 321 7.53 -13.86 6.71
C ILE A 321 6.58 -13.32 7.77
N ARG A 322 5.28 -13.59 7.61
CA ARG A 322 4.23 -13.27 8.60
C ARG A 322 3.28 -14.45 8.84
N PRO A 323 2.72 -14.59 10.06
CA PRO A 323 1.56 -15.42 10.28
C PRO A 323 0.34 -14.91 9.50
N ILE A 324 -0.46 -15.82 8.94
CA ILE A 324 -1.62 -15.47 8.10
C ILE A 324 -2.75 -14.75 8.85
N PHE A 325 -2.80 -14.87 10.18
CA PHE A 325 -3.93 -14.44 11.02
C PHE A 325 -4.24 -12.95 10.92
N TRP A 326 -3.22 -12.10 10.78
CA TRP A 326 -3.39 -10.64 10.64
C TRP A 326 -3.46 -10.15 9.19
N ALA A 327 -3.70 -11.02 8.21
CA ALA A 327 -3.76 -10.64 6.79
C ALA A 327 -4.74 -9.47 6.56
N ASN A 328 -5.91 -9.50 7.21
CA ASN A 328 -6.94 -8.47 7.09
C ASN A 328 -6.80 -7.31 8.11
N ARG A 329 -5.75 -7.32 8.95
CA ARG A 329 -5.49 -6.36 10.03
C ARG A 329 -4.00 -5.96 10.12
N THR A 330 -3.43 -5.61 8.98
CA THR A 330 -1.99 -5.28 8.85
C THR A 330 -1.54 -4.18 9.83
N LYS A 331 -2.38 -3.17 10.10
CA LYS A 331 -2.07 -2.08 11.05
C LYS A 331 -1.90 -2.61 12.48
N SER A 332 -2.77 -3.52 12.90
CA SER A 332 -2.68 -4.17 14.21
C SER A 332 -1.39 -4.97 14.34
N TYR A 333 -1.08 -5.79 13.32
CA TYR A 333 0.17 -6.56 13.32
C TYR A 333 1.41 -5.69 13.46
N ILE A 334 1.50 -4.59 12.70
CA ILE A 334 2.64 -3.67 12.75
C ILE A 334 2.77 -3.04 14.13
N SER A 335 1.67 -2.55 14.73
CA SER A 335 1.67 -1.98 16.08
C SER A 335 2.13 -2.99 17.13
N ARG A 336 1.55 -4.20 17.14
CA ARG A 336 1.85 -5.24 18.13
C ARG A 336 3.29 -5.74 18.10
N THR A 337 3.93 -5.64 16.94
CA THR A 337 5.30 -6.10 16.76
C THR A 337 6.30 -4.94 16.82
N GLU A 338 5.88 -3.68 17.04
CA GLU A 338 6.69 -2.46 16.80
C GLU A 338 8.02 -2.48 17.57
N ASN A 339 7.97 -3.04 18.78
CA ASN A 339 9.08 -3.11 19.72
C ASN A 339 9.95 -4.38 19.56
N TRP A 340 9.82 -5.13 18.47
CA TRP A 340 10.71 -6.28 18.21
C TRP A 340 12.11 -5.80 17.83
N ASP A 341 13.12 -6.42 18.44
CA ASP A 341 14.54 -6.18 18.14
C ASP A 341 14.93 -6.74 16.76
N GLU A 342 14.42 -7.93 16.40
CA GLU A 342 14.66 -8.60 15.12
C GLU A 342 13.37 -9.17 14.52
N TYR A 343 13.27 -9.14 13.18
CA TYR A 343 12.11 -9.61 12.44
C TYR A 343 12.44 -10.84 11.58
N PRO A 344 11.51 -11.82 11.45
CA PRO A 344 11.74 -13.05 10.70
C PRO A 344 12.13 -12.82 9.23
N ASN A 345 13.23 -13.48 8.81
CA ASN A 345 13.73 -13.45 7.44
C ASN A 345 14.03 -14.87 6.92
N GLY A 346 13.32 -15.32 5.89
CA GLY A 346 13.57 -16.60 5.20
C GLY A 346 13.04 -17.85 5.91
N ARG A 347 13.27 -18.00 7.22
CA ARG A 347 12.58 -18.98 8.07
C ARG A 347 12.03 -18.28 9.31
N PHE A 348 10.82 -18.63 9.70
CA PHE A 348 10.26 -18.14 10.94
C PHE A 348 11.02 -18.80 12.09
N GLY A 349 11.63 -17.98 12.94
CA GLY A 349 12.54 -18.42 14.01
C GLY A 349 11.81 -19.13 15.16
N ASP A 350 12.57 -19.43 16.20
CA ASP A 350 12.09 -20.04 17.44
C ASP A 350 11.03 -19.15 18.11
N SER A 351 9.80 -19.67 18.15
CA SER A 351 8.57 -19.00 18.64
C SER A 351 8.58 -18.74 20.16
N ARG A 352 9.64 -19.13 20.86
CA ARG A 352 9.91 -18.80 22.27
C ARG A 352 10.45 -17.39 22.51
N SER A 353 10.57 -16.56 21.47
CA SER A 353 10.96 -15.16 21.61
C SER A 353 9.91 -14.38 22.44
N PRO A 354 10.29 -13.62 23.48
CA PRO A 354 9.39 -12.83 24.34
C PRO A 354 8.68 -11.67 23.63
N ALA A 355 8.72 -11.64 22.30
CA ALA A 355 8.33 -10.53 21.44
C ALA A 355 6.81 -10.39 21.27
N TYR A 356 6.03 -11.44 21.54
CA TYR A 356 4.57 -11.31 21.65
C TYR A 356 4.22 -10.83 23.07
N GLY A 357 4.41 -9.54 23.30
CA GLY A 357 4.02 -8.88 24.56
C GLY A 357 2.51 -9.00 24.85
N GLU A 358 2.14 -8.70 26.09
CA GLU A 358 0.73 -8.59 26.49
C GLU A 358 0.03 -7.43 25.72
N LEU A 359 -1.30 -7.34 25.84
CA LEU A 359 -2.15 -6.33 25.18
C LEU A 359 -1.96 -4.90 25.75
N ASP A 360 -0.79 -4.58 26.31
CA ASP A 360 -0.54 -3.39 27.11
C ASP A 360 -0.01 -2.22 26.27
N GLY A 361 -0.92 -1.60 25.49
CA GLY A 361 -0.69 -0.22 25.05
C GLY A 361 -1.68 0.36 24.03
N TYR A 362 -2.13 -0.44 23.06
CA TYR A 362 -2.84 0.10 21.90
C TYR A 362 -4.36 -0.17 21.85
N GLY A 363 -4.88 -1.03 22.73
CA GLY A 363 -6.27 -1.47 22.67
C GLY A 363 -6.60 -2.22 21.38
N VAL A 364 -7.65 -3.02 21.40
CA VAL A 364 -8.26 -3.52 20.16
C VAL A 364 -9.27 -2.45 19.73
N TRP A 365 -9.48 -2.23 18.43
CA TRP A 365 -10.53 -1.31 17.96
C TRP A 365 -11.13 -1.74 16.63
N LEU A 366 -12.40 -1.43 16.45
CA LEU A 366 -13.10 -1.53 15.16
C LEU A 366 -12.78 -0.31 14.30
N LYS A 367 -12.62 -0.53 12.99
CA LYS A 367 -12.39 0.55 12.02
C LYS A 367 -13.64 1.42 11.84
N GLN A 368 -14.82 0.81 11.85
CA GLN A 368 -16.09 1.48 11.61
C GLN A 368 -16.58 2.25 12.84
N SER A 369 -17.16 3.43 12.63
CA SER A 369 -17.93 4.11 13.67
C SER A 369 -19.17 3.29 14.06
N LYS A 370 -19.79 3.64 15.20
CA LYS A 370 -21.03 2.98 15.64
C LYS A 370 -22.14 3.08 14.58
N GLU A 371 -22.29 4.23 13.95
CA GLU A 371 -23.29 4.50 12.92
C GLU A 371 -23.01 3.70 11.64
N GLU A 372 -21.76 3.68 11.20
CA GLU A 372 -21.33 2.89 10.04
C GLU A 372 -21.52 1.39 10.28
N ALA A 373 -21.15 0.92 11.46
CA ALA A 373 -21.31 -0.47 11.88
C ALA A 373 -22.79 -0.88 11.93
N HIS A 374 -23.69 -0.04 12.45
CA HIS A 374 -25.13 -0.31 12.41
C HIS A 374 -25.69 -0.35 10.99
N ALA A 375 -25.20 0.52 10.10
CA ALA A 375 -25.59 0.51 8.69
C ALA A 375 -25.13 -0.76 7.96
N LEU A 376 -23.92 -1.25 8.27
CA LEU A 376 -23.34 -2.44 7.65
C LEU A 376 -23.87 -3.75 8.22
N TRP A 377 -23.94 -3.87 9.55
CA TRP A 377 -24.17 -5.13 10.25
C TRP A 377 -25.59 -5.28 10.78
N GLY A 378 -26.36 -4.19 10.82
CA GLY A 378 -27.72 -4.20 11.34
C GLY A 378 -27.76 -4.62 12.82
N HIS A 379 -28.91 -5.13 13.25
CA HIS A 379 -29.17 -5.54 14.63
C HIS A 379 -29.53 -7.04 14.64
N PRO A 380 -28.55 -7.95 14.51
CA PRO A 380 -28.84 -9.39 14.41
C PRO A 380 -29.36 -9.93 15.75
N THR A 381 -30.53 -10.56 15.75
CA THR A 381 -31.17 -11.16 16.93
C THR A 381 -31.23 -12.68 16.88
N SER A 382 -30.71 -13.31 15.83
CA SER A 382 -30.58 -14.76 15.73
C SER A 382 -29.28 -15.19 15.05
N TYR A 383 -28.82 -16.41 15.36
CA TYR A 383 -27.65 -17.01 14.73
C TYR A 383 -27.75 -17.08 13.20
N ALA A 384 -28.95 -17.32 12.65
CA ALA A 384 -29.18 -17.33 11.22
C ALA A 384 -28.96 -15.95 10.56
N GLN A 385 -29.27 -14.86 11.29
CA GLN A 385 -28.98 -13.50 10.79
C GLN A 385 -27.48 -13.20 10.80
N ILE A 386 -26.74 -13.66 11.81
CA ILE A 386 -25.27 -13.57 11.85
C ILE A 386 -24.65 -14.38 10.69
N ALA A 387 -25.05 -15.63 10.52
CA ALA A 387 -24.60 -16.49 9.42
C ALA A 387 -24.82 -15.82 8.05
N ARG A 388 -26.02 -15.26 7.83
CA ARG A 388 -26.34 -14.53 6.60
C ARG A 388 -25.51 -13.27 6.42
N LEU A 389 -25.18 -12.55 7.50
CA LEU A 389 -24.31 -11.37 7.45
C LEU A 389 -22.91 -11.73 6.93
N PHE A 390 -22.34 -12.84 7.39
CA PHE A 390 -21.04 -13.30 6.93
C PHE A 390 -21.11 -13.83 5.48
N SER A 391 -22.19 -14.52 5.10
CA SER A 391 -22.44 -14.93 3.71
C SER A 391 -22.47 -13.70 2.77
N LYS A 392 -23.18 -12.63 3.18
CA LYS A 392 -23.24 -11.35 2.45
C LYS A 392 -21.87 -10.69 2.25
N PHE A 393 -20.98 -10.81 3.23
CA PHE A 393 -19.61 -10.32 3.07
C PHE A 393 -18.88 -11.13 1.99
N CYS A 394 -19.00 -12.47 2.01
CA CYS A 394 -18.38 -13.33 1.01
C CYS A 394 -18.91 -13.08 -0.41
N THR A 395 -20.20 -12.75 -0.55
CA THR A 395 -20.85 -12.41 -1.84
C THR A 395 -20.67 -10.94 -2.26
N LYS A 396 -19.89 -10.15 -1.50
CA LYS A 396 -19.61 -8.70 -1.73
C LYS A 396 -20.83 -7.77 -1.59
N GLU A 397 -21.90 -8.22 -0.93
CA GLU A 397 -23.04 -7.36 -0.61
C GLU A 397 -22.72 -6.35 0.50
N ILE A 398 -21.78 -6.68 1.38
CA ILE A 398 -21.23 -5.76 2.39
C ILE A 398 -19.71 -5.68 2.28
N SER A 399 -19.15 -4.54 2.68
CA SER A 399 -17.74 -4.21 2.47
C SER A 399 -16.82 -4.51 3.65
N ALA A 400 -17.35 -4.85 4.83
CA ALA A 400 -16.55 -5.09 6.02
C ALA A 400 -17.24 -5.99 7.06
N LEU A 401 -16.43 -6.67 7.85
CA LEU A 401 -16.79 -7.40 9.08
C LEU A 401 -15.88 -6.92 10.22
N PRO A 402 -16.19 -7.19 11.50
CA PRO A 402 -15.36 -6.79 12.63
C PRO A 402 -13.87 -7.21 12.51
N TRP A 403 -13.61 -8.34 11.84
CA TRP A 403 -12.26 -8.89 11.63
C TRP A 403 -11.59 -8.45 10.32
N SER A 404 -12.28 -7.69 9.46
CA SER A 404 -11.75 -7.27 8.15
C SER A 404 -11.86 -5.76 7.95
N ASP A 405 -10.70 -5.10 7.90
CA ASP A 405 -10.61 -3.66 7.64
C ASP A 405 -10.76 -3.31 6.14
N GLU A 406 -10.70 -4.32 5.26
CA GLU A 406 -10.77 -4.19 3.80
C GLU A 406 -11.92 -5.02 3.20
N PRO A 407 -12.44 -4.63 2.02
CA PRO A 407 -13.40 -5.44 1.26
C PRO A 407 -12.85 -6.81 0.84
N PRO A 408 -13.72 -7.78 0.48
CA PRO A 408 -13.32 -9.09 -0.02
C PRO A 408 -12.28 -9.01 -1.14
N SER A 409 -11.15 -9.69 -0.94
CA SER A 409 -10.05 -9.68 -1.91
C SER A 409 -10.44 -10.37 -3.23
N ALA A 410 -9.69 -10.07 -4.30
CA ALA A 410 -9.85 -10.76 -5.59
C ALA A 410 -9.62 -12.27 -5.45
N GLU A 411 -8.73 -12.67 -4.55
CA GLU A 411 -8.42 -14.07 -4.24
C GLU A 411 -9.58 -14.77 -3.52
N MET A 412 -10.17 -14.14 -2.49
CA MET A 412 -11.35 -14.67 -1.80
C MET A 412 -12.52 -14.89 -2.76
N SER A 413 -12.62 -14.07 -3.81
CA SER A 413 -13.69 -14.17 -4.81
C SER A 413 -13.72 -15.52 -5.53
N VAL A 414 -12.59 -16.22 -5.62
CA VAL A 414 -12.46 -17.55 -6.24
C VAL A 414 -13.25 -18.62 -5.50
N ILE A 415 -13.38 -18.48 -4.19
CA ILE A 415 -14.06 -19.44 -3.29
C ILE A 415 -15.28 -18.82 -2.58
N SER A 416 -15.78 -17.69 -3.09
CA SER A 416 -16.84 -16.92 -2.44
C SER A 416 -18.14 -17.72 -2.22
N SER A 417 -18.50 -18.58 -3.18
CA SER A 417 -19.71 -19.42 -3.09
C SER A 417 -19.59 -20.49 -2.00
N GLN A 418 -18.43 -21.13 -1.88
CA GLN A 418 -18.11 -22.11 -0.86
C GLN A 418 -18.12 -21.46 0.52
N LEU A 419 -17.46 -20.30 0.66
CA LEU A 419 -17.44 -19.54 1.90
C LEU A 419 -18.85 -19.09 2.32
N GLY A 420 -19.66 -18.56 1.39
CA GLY A 420 -21.04 -18.16 1.67
C GLY A 420 -21.86 -19.32 2.23
N ARG A 421 -21.79 -20.50 1.58
CA ARG A 421 -22.47 -21.71 2.04
C ARG A 421 -21.96 -22.19 3.40
N MET A 422 -20.65 -22.13 3.66
CA MET A 422 -20.09 -22.48 4.97
C MET A 422 -20.64 -21.57 6.09
N ASN A 423 -20.73 -20.26 5.82
CA ASN A 423 -21.27 -19.30 6.76
C ASN A 423 -22.74 -19.60 7.08
N GLU A 424 -23.54 -19.94 6.06
CA GLU A 424 -24.94 -20.34 6.24
C GLU A 424 -25.13 -21.62 7.06
N LEU A 425 -24.13 -22.51 7.07
CA LEU A 425 -24.09 -23.69 7.95
C LEU A 425 -23.64 -23.36 9.39
N GLY A 426 -23.28 -22.10 9.67
CA GLY A 426 -22.84 -21.65 10.99
C GLY A 426 -21.33 -21.69 11.22
N PHE A 427 -20.51 -21.97 10.19
CA PHE A 427 -19.06 -21.84 10.24
C PHE A 427 -18.67 -20.42 9.82
N LEU A 428 -18.57 -19.52 10.80
CA LEU A 428 -18.48 -18.07 10.57
C LEU A 428 -17.04 -17.66 10.18
N THR A 429 -16.76 -17.59 8.88
CA THR A 429 -15.41 -17.39 8.33
C THR A 429 -14.91 -15.96 8.48
N ILE A 430 -13.68 -15.80 8.97
CA ILE A 430 -13.01 -14.50 9.15
C ILE A 430 -11.75 -14.34 8.30
N ASN A 431 -11.17 -15.44 7.81
CA ASN A 431 -9.99 -15.43 6.94
C ASN A 431 -9.95 -16.68 6.04
N SER A 432 -9.39 -16.55 4.84
CA SER A 432 -9.33 -17.64 3.86
C SER A 432 -8.32 -17.38 2.75
N GLN A 433 -7.71 -18.44 2.21
CA GLN A 433 -7.07 -18.43 0.88
C GLN A 433 -7.35 -19.75 0.13
N PRO A 434 -7.57 -19.71 -1.20
CA PRO A 434 -7.70 -20.91 -2.02
C PRO A 434 -6.36 -21.64 -2.17
N ALA A 435 -6.43 -22.92 -2.58
CA ALA A 435 -5.23 -23.62 -3.03
C ALA A 435 -4.81 -23.11 -4.41
N VAL A 436 -3.50 -22.96 -4.61
CA VAL A 436 -2.91 -22.52 -5.88
C VAL A 436 -1.73 -23.42 -6.20
N ASN A 437 -1.77 -24.02 -7.39
CA ASN A 437 -0.75 -24.94 -7.87
C ASN A 437 0.07 -24.30 -9.01
N GLY A 438 1.07 -23.49 -8.65
CA GLY A 438 2.09 -23.04 -9.59
C GLY A 438 1.59 -22.09 -10.67
N VAL A 439 0.88 -21.02 -10.29
CA VAL A 439 0.51 -19.95 -11.23
C VAL A 439 1.68 -18.99 -11.44
N ARG A 440 1.65 -18.24 -12.55
CA ARG A 440 2.69 -17.27 -12.86
C ARG A 440 2.77 -16.16 -11.81
N SER A 441 3.97 -15.67 -11.51
CA SER A 441 4.17 -14.59 -10.53
C SER A 441 3.57 -13.25 -10.95
N ASP A 442 3.22 -13.06 -12.22
CA ASP A 442 2.50 -11.90 -12.75
C ASP A 442 0.98 -12.17 -12.93
N HIS A 443 0.46 -13.27 -12.40
CA HIS A 443 -0.96 -13.59 -12.43
C HIS A 443 -1.79 -12.47 -11.75
N PRO A 444 -2.90 -11.99 -12.35
CA PRO A 444 -3.61 -10.81 -11.87
C PRO A 444 -4.20 -10.94 -10.45
N VAL A 445 -4.59 -12.16 -10.06
CA VAL A 445 -5.18 -12.44 -8.74
C VAL A 445 -4.10 -12.82 -7.72
N HIS A 446 -3.42 -13.96 -7.93
CA HIS A 446 -2.46 -14.54 -6.97
C HIS A 446 -0.99 -14.11 -7.16
N GLY A 447 -0.66 -13.37 -8.23
CA GLY A 447 0.72 -13.04 -8.57
C GLY A 447 1.37 -12.06 -7.58
N TRP A 448 2.60 -12.37 -7.20
CA TRP A 448 3.48 -11.53 -6.40
C TRP A 448 4.95 -11.88 -6.67
N GLY A 449 5.85 -10.99 -6.26
CA GLY A 449 7.29 -11.20 -6.35
C GLY A 449 7.88 -10.97 -7.76
N PRO A 450 9.15 -11.37 -7.98
CA PRO A 450 9.83 -11.19 -9.27
C PRO A 450 9.09 -11.83 -10.45
N SER A 451 9.17 -11.21 -11.63
CA SER A 451 8.62 -11.78 -12.87
C SER A 451 9.26 -13.14 -13.23
N LYS A 452 8.56 -13.91 -14.08
CA LYS A 452 8.98 -15.24 -14.57
C LYS A 452 9.15 -16.32 -13.48
N GLY A 453 8.59 -16.11 -12.28
CA GLY A 453 8.49 -17.11 -11.22
C GLY A 453 7.11 -17.77 -11.11
N TYR A 454 6.97 -18.69 -10.18
CA TYR A 454 5.72 -19.40 -9.90
C TYR A 454 5.36 -19.24 -8.43
N VAL A 455 4.08 -19.08 -8.15
CA VAL A 455 3.53 -18.92 -6.80
C VAL A 455 2.57 -20.06 -6.48
N TYR A 456 2.54 -20.43 -5.21
CA TYR A 456 1.83 -21.60 -4.70
C TYR A 456 1.15 -21.25 -3.37
N GLN A 457 0.00 -21.87 -3.12
CA GLN A 457 -0.76 -21.69 -1.89
C GLN A 457 -1.41 -23.01 -1.47
N LYS A 458 -1.36 -23.32 -0.18
CA LYS A 458 -2.25 -24.32 0.44
C LYS A 458 -3.59 -23.67 0.73
N ALA A 459 -4.68 -24.43 0.61
CA ALA A 459 -5.98 -23.92 1.05
C ALA A 459 -5.97 -23.69 2.56
N TYR A 460 -6.55 -22.56 2.99
CA TYR A 460 -6.65 -22.17 4.39
C TYR A 460 -8.05 -21.61 4.67
N LEU A 461 -8.60 -21.97 5.82
CA LEU A 461 -9.85 -21.44 6.35
C LEU A 461 -9.69 -21.09 7.83
N GLU A 462 -10.28 -19.98 8.24
CA GLU A 462 -10.37 -19.57 9.64
C GLU A 462 -11.78 -19.09 9.96
N PHE A 463 -12.39 -19.63 11.02
CA PHE A 463 -13.78 -19.38 11.34
C PHE A 463 -14.10 -19.59 12.83
N PHE A 464 -15.19 -18.96 13.27
CA PHE A 464 -15.82 -19.29 14.55
C PHE A 464 -16.87 -20.39 14.38
N ALA A 465 -16.91 -21.33 15.32
CA ALA A 465 -17.91 -22.39 15.37
C ALA A 465 -18.36 -22.70 16.79
N SER A 466 -19.63 -23.08 16.94
CA SER A 466 -20.16 -23.53 18.23
C SER A 466 -19.52 -24.88 18.63
N PRO A 467 -19.43 -25.19 19.93
CA PRO A 467 -18.89 -26.48 20.39
C PRO A 467 -19.62 -27.69 19.78
N ALA A 468 -20.93 -27.57 19.56
CA ALA A 468 -21.74 -28.62 18.94
C ALA A 468 -21.37 -28.84 17.46
N LEU A 469 -21.27 -27.77 16.67
CA LEU A 469 -20.85 -27.85 15.26
C LEU A 469 -19.39 -28.31 15.12
N LEU A 470 -18.51 -27.88 16.03
CA LEU A 470 -17.13 -28.34 16.01
C LEU A 470 -17.04 -29.85 16.28
N SER A 471 -17.85 -30.36 17.21
CA SER A 471 -17.85 -31.79 17.55
C SER A 471 -18.33 -32.68 16.40
N THR A 472 -19.20 -32.18 15.51
CA THR A 472 -19.61 -32.90 14.30
C THR A 472 -18.58 -32.81 13.17
N LEU A 473 -17.83 -31.70 13.08
CA LEU A 473 -16.81 -31.48 12.05
C LEU A 473 -15.51 -32.26 12.28
N LEU A 474 -15.03 -32.31 13.53
CA LEU A 474 -13.72 -32.89 13.86
C LEU A 474 -13.53 -34.35 13.41
N PRO A 475 -14.52 -35.25 13.48
CA PRO A 475 -14.38 -36.61 12.96
C PRO A 475 -14.10 -36.66 11.45
N TYR A 476 -14.67 -35.75 10.66
CA TYR A 476 -14.40 -35.68 9.23
C TYR A 476 -13.01 -35.12 8.93
N ILE A 477 -12.60 -34.07 9.67
CA ILE A 477 -11.24 -33.52 9.58
C ILE A 477 -10.19 -34.57 9.94
N SER A 478 -10.43 -35.35 11.00
CA SER A 478 -9.47 -36.34 11.50
C SER A 478 -9.30 -37.56 10.59
N ARG A 479 -10.24 -37.80 9.67
CA ARG A 479 -10.14 -38.87 8.66
C ARG A 479 -9.21 -38.52 7.51
N ASP A 480 -8.97 -37.24 7.27
CA ASP A 480 -8.08 -36.76 6.21
C ASP A 480 -6.70 -36.42 6.78
N SER A 481 -5.71 -37.26 6.49
CA SER A 481 -4.33 -37.04 6.94
C SER A 481 -3.67 -35.80 6.33
N ASN A 482 -4.26 -35.21 5.28
CA ASN A 482 -3.75 -33.97 4.69
C ASN A 482 -4.27 -32.72 5.40
N ILE A 483 -5.23 -32.82 6.32
CA ILE A 483 -5.76 -31.65 7.03
C ILE A 483 -5.01 -31.43 8.34
N THR A 484 -4.54 -30.20 8.56
CA THR A 484 -4.04 -29.73 9.86
C THR A 484 -5.02 -28.70 10.42
N TYR A 485 -5.35 -28.76 11.71
CA TYR A 485 -6.21 -27.76 12.34
C TYR A 485 -5.72 -27.34 13.72
N TYR A 486 -6.11 -26.13 14.13
CA TYR A 486 -6.07 -25.68 15.52
C TYR A 486 -7.44 -25.09 15.87
N ALA A 487 -7.98 -25.47 17.03
CA ALA A 487 -9.23 -24.95 17.56
C ALA A 487 -9.02 -24.48 19.00
N ILE A 488 -9.34 -23.23 19.30
CA ILE A 488 -9.11 -22.61 20.61
C ILE A 488 -10.34 -21.80 21.03
N ASN A 489 -10.74 -21.88 22.29
CA ASN A 489 -11.77 -20.99 22.84
C ASN A 489 -11.13 -19.77 23.52
N LYS A 490 -11.97 -18.84 23.97
CA LYS A 490 -11.54 -17.63 24.68
C LYS A 490 -10.68 -17.92 25.92
N HIS A 491 -10.98 -19.01 26.62
CA HIS A 491 -10.26 -19.45 27.83
C HIS A 491 -8.89 -20.08 27.55
N GLY A 492 -8.55 -20.37 26.29
CA GLY A 492 -7.26 -20.93 25.90
C GLY A 492 -7.24 -22.47 25.76
N ASP A 493 -8.40 -23.14 25.74
CA ASP A 493 -8.49 -24.58 25.54
C ASP A 493 -8.17 -24.96 24.09
N LEU A 494 -6.89 -25.20 23.80
CA LEU A 494 -6.39 -25.56 22.47
C LEU A 494 -6.60 -27.05 22.15
N ARG A 495 -7.16 -27.34 20.97
CA ARG A 495 -7.28 -28.67 20.37
C ARG A 495 -6.63 -28.65 18.99
N THR A 496 -5.79 -29.63 18.68
CA THR A 496 -5.09 -29.71 17.39
C THR A 496 -4.69 -31.15 17.06
N ASN A 497 -4.56 -31.45 15.76
CA ASN A 497 -3.91 -32.66 15.25
C ASN A 497 -2.48 -32.40 14.73
N SER A 498 -1.95 -31.18 14.92
CA SER A 498 -0.59 -30.85 14.55
C SER A 498 0.36 -31.38 15.63
N HIS A 499 1.30 -32.24 15.22
CA HIS A 499 2.35 -32.79 16.08
C HIS A 499 3.72 -32.14 15.84
N SER A 500 3.80 -31.19 14.90
CA SER A 500 5.04 -30.47 14.57
C SER A 500 5.12 -29.17 15.36
N GLU A 501 6.26 -28.91 16.00
CA GLU A 501 6.58 -27.61 16.61
C GLU A 501 6.96 -26.56 15.55
N GLY A 502 7.27 -26.97 14.31
CA GLY A 502 7.63 -26.07 13.21
C GLY A 502 6.42 -25.42 12.52
N PRO A 503 6.59 -24.22 11.95
CA PRO A 503 5.54 -23.50 11.23
C PRO A 503 5.14 -24.21 9.93
N ASN A 504 3.85 -24.22 9.61
CA ASN A 504 3.35 -24.73 8.33
C ASN A 504 3.33 -23.61 7.29
N ALA A 505 4.19 -23.69 6.27
CA ALA A 505 4.17 -22.74 5.15
C ALA A 505 2.91 -22.94 4.29
N VAL A 506 2.15 -21.87 4.09
CA VAL A 506 0.88 -21.89 3.34
C VAL A 506 0.90 -21.06 2.07
N THR A 507 1.88 -20.16 1.90
CA THR A 507 2.13 -19.45 0.64
C THR A 507 3.63 -19.41 0.38
N TRP A 508 4.05 -19.76 -0.82
CA TRP A 508 5.46 -19.71 -1.23
C TRP A 508 5.61 -19.41 -2.73
N GLY A 509 6.81 -18.99 -3.12
CA GLY A 509 7.15 -18.66 -4.49
C GLY A 509 8.55 -19.13 -4.86
N VAL A 510 8.68 -19.58 -6.10
CA VAL A 510 9.94 -20.03 -6.71
C VAL A 510 10.26 -19.09 -7.87
N PHE A 511 11.39 -18.39 -7.79
CA PHE A 511 11.76 -17.33 -8.73
C PHE A 511 13.13 -17.60 -9.36
N PRO A 512 13.33 -17.29 -10.65
CA PRO A 512 14.64 -17.45 -11.30
C PRO A 512 15.73 -16.67 -10.56
N GLY A 513 16.84 -17.34 -10.24
CA GLY A 513 18.00 -16.72 -9.61
C GLY A 513 17.80 -16.31 -8.13
N LYS A 514 16.76 -16.82 -7.45
CA LYS A 514 16.53 -16.62 -6.02
C LYS A 514 16.24 -17.93 -5.31
N GLU A 515 16.50 -17.95 -4.00
CA GLU A 515 15.99 -18.99 -3.10
C GLU A 515 14.45 -18.94 -3.00
N ILE A 516 13.87 -20.03 -2.51
CA ILE A 516 12.42 -20.12 -2.27
C ILE A 516 12.01 -19.10 -1.21
N ILE A 517 10.96 -18.33 -1.49
CA ILE A 517 10.40 -17.36 -0.56
C ILE A 517 9.10 -17.92 -0.01
N GLN A 518 8.95 -17.99 1.31
CA GLN A 518 7.77 -18.54 2.00
C GLN A 518 7.13 -17.49 2.94
N PRO A 519 6.42 -16.49 2.38
CA PRO A 519 6.06 -15.29 3.12
C PRO A 519 4.89 -15.41 4.09
N THR A 520 4.15 -16.53 4.03
CA THR A 520 2.94 -16.74 4.84
C THR A 520 2.96 -18.11 5.47
N ILE A 521 2.76 -18.15 6.79
CA ILE A 521 2.78 -19.38 7.60
C ILE A 521 1.57 -19.47 8.53
N VAL A 522 1.34 -20.68 9.04
CA VAL A 522 0.42 -21.01 10.14
C VAL A 522 1.24 -21.66 11.26
N GLU A 523 1.11 -21.14 12.48
CA GLU A 523 1.89 -21.54 13.65
C GLU A 523 1.09 -21.35 14.95
N ALA A 524 1.31 -22.22 15.93
CA ALA A 524 0.44 -22.35 17.11
C ALA A 524 0.54 -21.15 18.08
N ILE A 525 1.74 -20.66 18.38
CA ILE A 525 1.95 -19.55 19.33
C ILE A 525 1.38 -18.25 18.78
N SER A 526 1.62 -17.98 17.50
CA SER A 526 1.03 -16.85 16.79
C SER A 526 -0.50 -16.93 16.78
N PHE A 527 -1.07 -18.13 16.63
CA PHE A 527 -2.52 -18.33 16.70
C PHE A 527 -3.08 -18.08 18.11
N MET A 528 -2.37 -18.54 19.14
CA MET A 528 -2.74 -18.25 20.55
C MET A 528 -2.69 -16.76 20.85
N ALA A 529 -1.69 -16.02 20.33
CA ALA A 529 -1.61 -14.58 20.50
C ALA A 529 -2.66 -13.81 19.67
N TRP A 530 -3.10 -14.37 18.53
CA TRP A 530 -4.18 -13.81 17.72
C TRP A 530 -5.55 -13.97 18.36
N LYS A 531 -5.80 -15.08 19.06
CA LYS A 531 -7.12 -15.38 19.65
C LYS A 531 -7.65 -14.22 20.48
N ASP A 532 -6.79 -13.57 21.26
CA ASP A 532 -7.22 -12.54 22.21
C ASP A 532 -7.76 -11.31 21.47
N GLU A 533 -7.09 -10.90 20.38
CA GLU A 533 -7.60 -9.85 19.50
C GLU A 533 -8.87 -10.30 18.76
N ALA A 534 -8.90 -11.54 18.25
CA ALA A 534 -10.05 -12.06 17.52
C ALA A 534 -11.34 -12.07 18.37
N PHE A 535 -11.27 -12.57 19.61
CA PHE A 535 -12.41 -12.57 20.53
C PHE A 535 -12.77 -11.16 21.01
N GLU A 536 -11.77 -10.31 21.29
CA GLU A 536 -12.01 -8.93 21.71
C GLU A 536 -12.70 -8.11 20.61
N LEU A 537 -12.36 -8.29 19.33
CA LEU A 537 -13.07 -7.65 18.22
C LEU A 537 -14.56 -8.00 18.21
N GLY A 538 -14.89 -9.26 18.48
CA GLY A 538 -16.29 -9.68 18.61
C GLY A 538 -16.98 -9.07 19.83
N MET A 539 -16.28 -8.94 20.96
CA MET A 539 -16.80 -8.25 22.15
C MET A 539 -17.04 -6.76 21.88
N GLN A 540 -16.18 -6.11 21.11
CA GLN A 540 -16.39 -4.71 20.71
C GLN A 540 -17.56 -4.55 19.77
N TRP A 541 -17.75 -5.50 18.85
CA TRP A 541 -18.96 -5.53 18.02
C TRP A 541 -20.22 -5.65 18.89
N ALA A 542 -20.21 -6.52 19.90
CA ALA A 542 -21.31 -6.63 20.86
C ALA A 542 -21.56 -5.30 21.61
N ASN A 543 -20.50 -4.60 22.01
CA ASN A 543 -20.57 -3.34 22.75
C ASN A 543 -21.10 -2.15 21.94
N LEU A 544 -21.21 -2.25 20.62
CA LEU A 544 -21.89 -1.23 19.81
C LEU A 544 -23.40 -1.16 20.11
N TYR A 545 -23.99 -2.27 20.56
CA TYR A 545 -25.41 -2.37 20.87
C TYR A 545 -25.69 -2.05 22.35
N GLU A 546 -26.92 -1.61 22.63
CA GLU A 546 -27.34 -1.25 23.99
C GLU A 546 -27.25 -2.44 24.97
N SER A 547 -26.91 -2.15 26.22
CA SER A 547 -26.92 -3.12 27.32
C SER A 547 -28.30 -3.77 27.45
N GLY A 548 -28.35 -5.11 27.40
CA GLY A 548 -29.60 -5.87 27.50
C GLY A 548 -30.34 -6.09 26.18
N SER A 549 -29.85 -5.54 25.05
CA SER A 549 -30.42 -5.84 23.73
C SER A 549 -30.18 -7.30 23.32
N ALA A 550 -31.12 -7.86 22.55
CA ALA A 550 -31.00 -9.22 22.03
C ALA A 550 -29.72 -9.41 21.18
N SER A 551 -29.36 -8.41 20.39
CA SER A 551 -28.15 -8.44 19.55
C SER A 551 -26.88 -8.51 20.38
N ARG A 552 -26.78 -7.71 21.44
CA ARG A 552 -25.63 -7.74 22.33
C ARG A 552 -25.50 -9.10 23.00
N SER A 553 -26.59 -9.59 23.59
CA SER A 553 -26.60 -10.88 24.28
C SER A 553 -26.19 -12.03 23.35
N LEU A 554 -26.68 -12.02 22.10
CA LEU A 554 -26.34 -13.02 21.09
C LEU A 554 -24.84 -13.02 20.74
N ILE A 555 -24.27 -11.84 20.44
CA ILE A 555 -22.87 -11.73 20.03
C ILE A 555 -21.94 -12.04 21.21
N THR A 556 -22.29 -11.58 22.42
CA THR A 556 -21.56 -11.93 23.64
C THR A 556 -21.58 -13.44 23.89
N ASP A 557 -22.76 -14.08 23.82
CA ASP A 557 -22.88 -15.54 23.98
C ASP A 557 -22.02 -16.30 22.97
N MET A 558 -21.98 -15.83 21.73
CA MET A 558 -21.12 -16.37 20.68
C MET A 558 -19.63 -16.26 21.06
N MET A 559 -19.16 -15.08 21.49
CA MET A 559 -17.75 -14.86 21.82
C MET A 559 -17.29 -15.51 23.13
N GLU A 560 -18.20 -15.75 24.08
CA GLU A 560 -17.85 -16.50 25.30
C GLU A 560 -17.78 -18.00 25.07
N ASN A 561 -18.61 -18.56 24.18
CA ASN A 561 -18.79 -20.01 24.07
C ASN A 561 -18.20 -20.65 22.80
N TYR A 562 -17.92 -19.88 21.74
CA TYR A 562 -17.46 -20.44 20.47
C TYR A 562 -15.96 -20.75 20.48
N PHE A 563 -15.56 -21.64 19.58
CA PHE A 563 -14.16 -21.88 19.25
C PHE A 563 -13.78 -21.07 18.01
N LEU A 564 -12.60 -20.46 18.05
CA LEU A 564 -11.87 -20.00 16.88
C LEU A 564 -11.09 -21.18 16.30
N VAL A 565 -11.28 -21.46 15.01
CA VAL A 565 -10.69 -22.63 14.34
C VAL A 565 -9.96 -22.17 13.09
N ASN A 566 -8.73 -22.64 12.91
CA ASN A 566 -8.04 -22.56 11.62
C ASN A 566 -7.76 -23.96 11.07
N VAL A 567 -7.88 -24.10 9.75
CA VAL A 567 -7.74 -25.37 9.00
C VAL A 567 -6.86 -25.13 7.78
N VAL A 568 -5.88 -26.01 7.56
CA VAL A 568 -5.01 -26.03 6.38
C VAL A 568 -5.16 -27.38 5.68
N HIS A 569 -5.39 -27.37 4.38
CA HIS A 569 -5.27 -28.59 3.55
C HIS A 569 -3.88 -28.63 2.91
N ASN A 570 -3.08 -29.65 3.25
CA ASN A 570 -1.67 -29.71 2.88
C ASN A 570 -1.40 -30.14 1.43
N ASP A 571 -2.35 -30.85 0.81
CA ASP A 571 -2.30 -31.09 -0.62
C ASP A 571 -2.90 -29.89 -1.37
N PHE A 572 -2.00 -29.04 -1.87
CA PHE A 572 -2.32 -27.82 -2.60
C PHE A 572 -2.78 -28.09 -4.04
N GLN A 573 -2.76 -29.33 -4.51
CA GLN A 573 -3.24 -29.69 -5.85
C GLN A 573 -4.76 -29.84 -5.89
N ASP A 574 -5.36 -30.21 -4.77
CA ASP A 574 -6.81 -30.39 -4.66
C ASP A 574 -7.47 -29.12 -4.11
N THR A 575 -8.09 -28.35 -5.00
CA THR A 575 -8.67 -27.03 -4.68
C THR A 575 -9.94 -27.11 -3.85
N GLU A 576 -10.61 -28.27 -3.83
CA GLU A 576 -11.92 -28.42 -3.17
C GLU A 576 -11.84 -29.27 -1.90
N ALA A 577 -10.74 -29.98 -1.67
CA ALA A 577 -10.62 -30.92 -0.56
C ALA A 577 -10.87 -30.30 0.82
N ILE A 578 -10.42 -29.06 1.04
CA ILE A 578 -10.62 -28.35 2.30
C ILE A 578 -12.11 -28.19 2.66
N PHE A 579 -13.00 -28.14 1.67
CA PHE A 579 -14.44 -27.93 1.87
C PHE A 579 -15.23 -29.22 2.09
N ARG A 580 -14.68 -30.38 1.70
CA ARG A 580 -15.38 -31.68 1.77
C ARG A 580 -15.88 -32.04 3.19
N PRO A 581 -15.13 -31.81 4.28
CA PRO A 581 -15.62 -32.07 5.63
C PRO A 581 -16.90 -31.30 5.97
N PHE A 582 -16.99 -30.04 5.53
CA PHE A 582 -18.15 -29.17 5.79
C PHE A 582 -19.40 -29.64 5.03
N TRP A 583 -19.22 -30.10 3.79
CA TRP A 583 -20.32 -30.66 2.99
C TRP A 583 -20.82 -31.99 3.54
N ALA A 584 -19.94 -32.82 4.10
CA ALA A 584 -20.34 -34.05 4.75
C ALA A 584 -21.18 -33.78 6.01
N VAL A 585 -20.78 -32.81 6.84
CA VAL A 585 -21.59 -32.36 8.00
C VAL A 585 -22.96 -31.83 7.55
N ALA A 586 -23.02 -31.05 6.46
CA ALA A 586 -24.28 -30.53 5.94
C ALA A 586 -25.23 -31.63 5.45
N ALA A 587 -24.68 -32.65 4.77
CA ALA A 587 -25.44 -33.79 4.28
C ALA A 587 -25.99 -34.63 5.44
N GLU A 588 -25.18 -34.89 6.47
CA GLU A 588 -25.60 -35.62 7.68
C GLU A 588 -26.70 -34.87 8.46
N ALA A 589 -26.65 -33.54 8.48
CA ALA A 589 -27.67 -32.70 9.09
C ALA A 589 -28.96 -32.56 8.27
N GLY A 590 -29.04 -33.16 7.07
CA GLY A 590 -30.21 -33.04 6.19
C GLY A 590 -30.44 -31.62 5.66
N LEU A 591 -29.41 -30.78 5.66
CA LEU A 591 -29.47 -29.36 5.22
C LEU A 591 -29.18 -29.20 3.73
N GLU A 592 -29.39 -30.25 2.92
CA GLU A 592 -29.33 -30.14 1.46
C GLU A 592 -30.58 -29.40 0.94
N GLN A 593 -30.39 -28.22 0.34
CA GLN A 593 -31.35 -27.67 -0.62
C GLN A 593 -30.86 -27.83 -2.06
N PRO A 594 -31.79 -27.95 -3.03
CA PRO A 594 -31.56 -28.72 -4.25
C PRO A 594 -31.16 -27.82 -5.43
N GLU A 595 -29.87 -27.53 -5.61
CA GLU A 595 -29.44 -26.95 -6.90
C GLU A 595 -27.98 -27.14 -7.32
N ILE A 596 -27.24 -28.09 -6.71
CA ILE A 596 -25.83 -28.35 -7.08
C ILE A 596 -25.63 -29.74 -7.73
N GLN A 597 -26.68 -30.56 -7.83
CA GLN A 597 -26.62 -31.82 -8.60
C GLN A 597 -26.67 -31.60 -10.13
N ARG A 598 -26.90 -30.36 -10.60
CA ARG A 598 -26.76 -29.98 -12.02
C ARG A 598 -25.36 -29.52 -12.41
N LEU A 599 -24.57 -28.97 -11.48
CA LEU A 599 -23.22 -28.45 -11.80
C LEU A 599 -22.15 -29.56 -11.76
N SER A 600 -22.26 -30.55 -10.88
CA SER A 600 -21.36 -31.71 -10.89
C SER A 600 -21.58 -32.66 -12.07
N ASN A 601 -22.81 -32.73 -12.60
CA ASN A 601 -23.14 -33.51 -13.79
C ASN A 601 -22.91 -32.73 -15.10
N GLY A 602 -23.00 -31.40 -15.08
CA GLY A 602 -22.74 -30.55 -16.26
C GLY A 602 -21.26 -30.44 -16.63
N VAL A 603 -20.35 -30.44 -15.65
CA VAL A 603 -18.90 -30.40 -15.91
C VAL A 603 -18.41 -31.74 -16.49
N ARG A 604 -18.95 -32.88 -16.04
CA ARG A 604 -18.64 -34.19 -16.64
C ARG A 604 -19.16 -34.37 -18.07
N GLN A 605 -20.20 -33.66 -18.50
CA GLN A 605 -20.67 -33.73 -19.89
C GLN A 605 -19.90 -32.80 -20.83
N LEU A 606 -19.29 -31.72 -20.33
CA LEU A 606 -18.47 -30.82 -21.14
C LEU A 606 -17.05 -31.35 -21.37
N GLU A 607 -16.50 -32.16 -20.46
CA GLU A 607 -15.17 -32.80 -20.65
C GLU A 607 -15.19 -34.00 -21.62
N VAL A 608 -16.35 -34.64 -21.83
CA VAL A 608 -16.47 -35.75 -22.79
C VAL A 608 -16.72 -35.25 -24.22
N ALA A 609 -17.19 -34.01 -24.40
CA ALA A 609 -17.44 -33.41 -25.71
C ALA A 609 -16.19 -32.73 -26.34
N SER A 610 -15.07 -32.63 -25.62
CA SER A 610 -13.83 -32.01 -26.11
C SER A 610 -12.72 -33.02 -26.51
N VAL A 611 -13.02 -34.33 -26.50
CA VAL A 611 -12.11 -35.39 -26.95
C VAL A 611 -12.79 -36.35 -27.94
N ALA A 612 -13.63 -35.83 -28.84
CA ALA A 612 -14.16 -36.57 -29.98
C ALA A 612 -14.00 -35.76 -31.28
#